data_AF-A0A660ZCL6-F1
#
_entry.id   AF-A0A660ZCL6-F1
#
_cell.length_a   1.000
_cell.length_b   1.000
_cell.length_c   1.000
_cell.angle_alpha   90.00
_cell.angle_beta   90.00
_cell.angle_gamma   90.00
#
_symmetry.space_group_name_H-M   'P 1'
#
loop_
_entity.id
_entity.type
_entity.pdbx_description
1 polymer ?
#
loop_
_entity_poly.entity_id
_entity_poly.type
_entity_poly.pdbx_seq_one_letter_code
_entity_poly.pdbx_strand_id
1 'polypeptide(L)'
;MNRVEMKQQYLIMLLNYLQEEVYVWADIFFDEPLISFKPGEKGVVIETLVDKPTYERYRRYSNAQNEVPSYYDFIDSFFLSGILELDDWDSFLEEVKKAQEADYIYGGSPITYFALDSSLHYKRFYTLAFESISNWPGSPIPVNKFGFVWVEGVRAELVRTPRKLRRDVVENLMSSTVDDDAKWSWLNNYNLVTRKRLLALADFSKGYSKYPRRLDSGRGDEEFIEALKGFISPSRRVVVLAEDKDFQIYTAGHPGLKSVRLYADKRKFRNRLEAPIECLTQLLFVMSVLYGKLSLRNDGEEITVAGLWGRQDARVFLSERVLVGYQGNNKPRYWDEFRRDLRILEELEK
;
A
#
# COMPACT_ATOMS: atom_id res chain seq x y z
N MET A 1 4.91 -15.26 -24.00
CA MET A 1 4.00 -15.05 -22.85
C MET A 1 3.11 -13.85 -23.14
N ASN A 2 1.79 -14.01 -23.07
CA ASN A 2 0.87 -12.90 -23.26
C ASN A 2 0.84 -12.06 -21.99
N ARG A 3 1.22 -10.78 -22.07
CA ARG A 3 1.21 -9.84 -20.94
C ARG A 3 0.30 -8.65 -21.19
N VAL A 4 -0.19 -8.01 -20.14
CA VAL A 4 -0.97 -6.77 -20.19
C VAL A 4 -0.66 -5.92 -18.96
N GLU A 5 -0.55 -4.61 -19.16
CA GLU A 5 -0.38 -3.65 -18.07
C GLU A 5 -1.75 -3.12 -17.67
N MET A 6 -2.03 -3.04 -16.37
CA MET A 6 -3.33 -2.56 -15.87
C MET A 6 -3.21 -1.89 -14.50
N LYS A 7 -4.22 -1.10 -14.11
CA LYS A 7 -4.36 -0.62 -12.73
C LYS A 7 -4.64 -1.78 -11.78
N GLN A 8 -4.09 -1.74 -10.57
CA GLN A 8 -4.25 -2.81 -9.58
C GLN A 8 -5.71 -3.16 -9.24
N GLN A 9 -6.61 -2.16 -9.26
CA GLN A 9 -8.04 -2.38 -8.97
C GLN A 9 -8.70 -3.37 -9.93
N TYR A 10 -8.17 -3.52 -11.15
CA TYR A 10 -8.69 -4.45 -12.15
C TYR A 10 -8.19 -5.88 -11.97
N LEU A 11 -7.30 -6.14 -11.01
CA LEU A 11 -6.94 -7.51 -10.62
C LEU A 11 -8.16 -8.33 -10.19
N ILE A 12 -9.23 -7.68 -9.69
CA ILE A 12 -10.49 -8.34 -9.36
C ILE A 12 -11.07 -9.14 -10.54
N MET A 13 -10.94 -8.62 -11.77
CA MET A 13 -11.40 -9.31 -12.96
C MET A 13 -10.66 -10.63 -13.15
N LEU A 14 -9.36 -10.65 -12.88
CA LEU A 14 -8.53 -11.86 -12.96
C LEU A 14 -8.90 -12.86 -11.88
N LEU A 15 -9.11 -12.37 -10.65
CA LEU A 15 -9.49 -13.21 -9.52
C LEU A 15 -10.84 -13.90 -9.73
N ASN A 16 -11.80 -13.23 -10.37
CA ASN A 16 -13.10 -13.84 -10.72
C ASN A 16 -12.98 -15.03 -11.69
N TYR A 17 -11.89 -15.13 -12.45
CA TYR A 17 -11.63 -16.32 -13.28
C TYR A 17 -11.07 -17.49 -12.47
N LEU A 18 -10.36 -17.21 -11.37
CA LEU A 18 -9.84 -18.22 -10.47
C LEU A 18 -10.95 -18.62 -9.47
N GLN A 19 -11.81 -19.56 -9.88
CA GLN A 19 -13.05 -19.89 -9.14
C GLN A 19 -12.86 -20.77 -7.89
N GLU A 20 -11.63 -21.23 -7.61
CA GLU A 20 -11.35 -22.15 -6.51
C GLU A 20 -10.27 -21.61 -5.55
N GLU A 21 -9.63 -22.51 -4.80
CA GLU A 21 -8.50 -22.15 -3.96
C GLU A 21 -7.28 -21.81 -4.81
N VAL A 22 -6.75 -20.62 -4.59
CA VAL A 22 -5.57 -20.10 -5.30
C VAL A 22 -4.44 -20.02 -4.31
N TYR A 23 -3.27 -20.51 -4.73
CA TYR A 23 -2.04 -20.43 -3.97
C TYR A 23 -1.13 -19.36 -4.57
N VAL A 24 -0.43 -18.62 -3.72
CA VAL A 24 0.39 -17.47 -4.13
C VAL A 24 1.85 -17.70 -3.76
N TRP A 25 2.71 -17.73 -4.77
CA TRP A 25 4.15 -17.83 -4.62
C TRP A 25 4.85 -16.52 -4.93
N ALA A 26 5.97 -16.30 -4.26
CA ALA A 26 7.00 -15.37 -4.68
C ALA A 26 8.21 -16.18 -5.18
N ASP A 27 8.05 -16.81 -6.35
CA ASP A 27 8.99 -17.81 -6.92
C ASP A 27 10.46 -17.38 -6.99
N ILE A 28 10.73 -16.07 -6.96
CA ILE A 28 12.11 -15.55 -6.97
C ILE A 28 12.84 -15.87 -5.66
N PHE A 29 12.10 -16.03 -4.55
CA PHE A 29 12.67 -16.10 -3.20
C PHE A 29 12.21 -17.32 -2.40
N PHE A 30 11.09 -17.93 -2.77
CA PHE A 30 10.48 -19.02 -2.01
C PHE A 30 10.01 -20.11 -2.97
N ASP A 31 10.37 -21.35 -2.63
CA ASP A 31 9.89 -22.54 -3.33
C ASP A 31 8.51 -22.99 -2.81
N GLU A 32 8.04 -22.42 -1.71
CA GLU A 32 6.77 -22.72 -1.05
C GLU A 32 5.78 -21.55 -1.22
N PRO A 33 4.45 -21.82 -1.23
CA PRO A 33 3.45 -20.77 -1.28
C PRO A 33 3.47 -19.95 0.01
N LEU A 34 3.30 -18.64 -0.12
CA LEU A 34 3.23 -17.72 1.02
C LEU A 34 1.83 -17.71 1.64
N ILE A 35 0.81 -17.64 0.79
CA ILE A 35 -0.60 -17.63 1.17
C ILE A 35 -1.42 -18.51 0.21
N SER A 36 -2.59 -18.93 0.66
CA SER A 36 -3.71 -19.28 -0.22
C SER A 36 -4.89 -18.35 0.02
N PHE A 37 -5.79 -18.28 -0.96
CA PHE A 37 -7.08 -17.64 -0.79
C PHE A 37 -8.18 -18.38 -1.54
N LYS A 38 -9.41 -18.26 -1.05
CA LYS A 38 -10.62 -18.81 -1.68
C LYS A 38 -11.84 -17.94 -1.37
N PRO A 39 -12.94 -18.09 -2.13
CA PRO A 39 -14.20 -17.43 -1.81
C PRO A 39 -14.65 -17.72 -0.36
N GLY A 40 -15.04 -16.67 0.35
CA GLY A 40 -15.59 -16.69 1.71
C GLY A 40 -17.05 -16.24 1.75
N GLU A 41 -17.63 -16.15 2.96
CA GLU A 41 -19.03 -15.70 3.13
C GLU A 41 -19.17 -14.20 2.89
N LYS A 42 -18.16 -13.41 3.27
CA LYS A 42 -18.18 -11.93 3.21
C LYS A 42 -17.12 -11.34 2.27
N GLY A 43 -16.49 -12.18 1.46
CA GLY A 43 -15.40 -11.78 0.58
C GLY A 43 -14.48 -12.95 0.28
N VAL A 44 -13.24 -12.87 0.73
CA VAL A 44 -12.23 -13.90 0.53
C VAL A 44 -11.62 -14.33 1.85
N VAL A 45 -11.44 -15.64 2.00
CA VAL A 45 -10.66 -16.22 3.10
C VAL A 45 -9.21 -16.30 2.64
N ILE A 46 -8.31 -15.73 3.42
CA ILE A 46 -6.86 -15.71 3.15
C ILE A 46 -6.17 -16.51 4.25
N GLU A 47 -5.40 -17.51 3.85
CA GLU A 47 -4.64 -18.39 4.75
C GLU A 47 -3.14 -18.21 4.51
N THR A 48 -2.38 -17.98 5.57
CA THR A 48 -0.92 -17.91 5.54
C THR A 48 -0.37 -19.32 5.68
N LEU A 49 0.49 -19.70 4.73
CA LEU A 49 1.02 -21.05 4.61
C LEU A 49 2.47 -21.18 5.10
N VAL A 50 3.09 -20.05 5.46
CA VAL A 50 4.47 -19.99 5.94
C VAL A 50 4.56 -19.35 7.32
N ASP A 51 5.21 -20.02 8.27
CA ASP A 51 5.46 -19.47 9.60
C ASP A 51 6.74 -18.62 9.65
N LYS A 52 6.91 -17.84 10.72
CA LYS A 52 8.07 -16.95 10.88
C LYS A 52 9.41 -17.69 10.81
N PRO A 53 9.63 -18.81 11.54
CA PRO A 53 10.89 -19.55 11.46
C PRO A 53 11.21 -20.03 10.04
N THR A 54 10.23 -20.58 9.34
CA THR A 54 10.37 -21.08 7.97
C THR A 54 10.68 -19.95 7.00
N TYR A 55 9.92 -18.86 7.09
CA TYR A 55 10.10 -17.67 6.26
C TYR A 55 11.51 -17.07 6.40
N GLU A 56 11.97 -16.84 7.64
CA GLU A 56 13.29 -16.24 7.88
C GLU A 56 14.43 -17.20 7.52
N ARG A 57 14.19 -18.52 7.56
CA ARG A 57 15.14 -19.51 7.06
C ARG A 57 15.33 -19.36 5.55
N TYR A 58 14.25 -19.30 4.76
CA TYR A 58 14.34 -19.05 3.30
C TYR A 58 15.05 -17.75 2.99
N ARG A 59 14.68 -16.67 3.69
CA ARG A 59 15.33 -15.36 3.54
C ARG A 59 16.84 -15.42 3.78
N ARG A 60 17.30 -16.20 4.77
CA ARG A 60 18.73 -16.31 5.11
C ARG A 60 19.55 -17.05 4.07
N TYR A 61 18.95 -18.02 3.37
CA TYR A 61 19.63 -18.75 2.29
C TYR A 61 19.86 -17.88 1.04
N SER A 62 19.17 -16.75 0.92
CA SER A 62 19.49 -15.74 -0.08
C SER A 62 20.71 -14.92 0.35
N ASN A 63 21.77 -14.86 -0.46
CA ASN A 63 22.90 -13.93 -0.27
C ASN A 63 22.50 -12.45 -0.45
N ALA A 64 21.21 -12.16 -0.67
CA ALA A 64 20.63 -10.82 -0.80
C ALA A 64 19.57 -10.55 0.29
N GLN A 65 19.79 -11.02 1.52
CA GLN A 65 18.84 -10.94 2.65
C GLN A 65 18.22 -9.54 2.86
N ASN A 66 18.93 -8.46 2.54
CA ASN A 66 18.44 -7.08 2.69
C ASN A 66 17.45 -6.64 1.60
N GLU A 67 17.35 -7.40 0.52
CA GLU A 67 16.46 -7.13 -0.62
C GLU A 67 15.24 -8.07 -0.66
N VAL A 68 15.31 -9.17 0.08
CA VAL A 68 14.17 -10.06 0.34
C VAL A 68 13.36 -9.47 1.51
N PRO A 69 12.04 -9.24 1.35
CA PRO A 69 11.18 -8.79 2.44
C PRO A 69 11.31 -9.70 3.66
N SER A 70 11.41 -9.12 4.86
CA SER A 70 11.38 -9.88 6.12
C SER A 70 9.97 -10.41 6.41
N TYR A 71 9.84 -11.32 7.37
CA TYR A 71 8.51 -11.78 7.82
C TYR A 71 7.63 -10.63 8.34
N TYR A 72 8.27 -9.58 8.87
CA TYR A 72 7.57 -8.38 9.30
C TYR A 72 7.07 -7.52 8.15
N ASP A 73 7.78 -7.51 7.02
CA ASP A 73 7.33 -6.85 5.79
C ASP A 73 6.17 -7.61 5.15
N PHE A 74 6.22 -8.95 5.24
CA PHE A 74 5.11 -9.80 4.87
C PHE A 74 3.86 -9.47 5.70
N ILE A 75 3.95 -9.43 7.04
CA ILE A 75 2.83 -9.00 7.88
C ILE A 75 2.39 -7.56 7.56
N ASP A 76 3.33 -6.63 7.37
CA ASP A 76 3.00 -5.24 7.04
C ASP A 76 2.18 -5.16 5.75
N SER A 77 2.37 -6.06 4.78
CA SER A 77 1.56 -6.09 3.56
C SER A 77 0.05 -6.24 3.81
N PHE A 78 -0.36 -6.93 4.88
CA PHE A 78 -1.76 -7.05 5.29
C PHE A 78 -2.33 -5.75 5.89
N PHE A 79 -1.50 -4.96 6.56
CA PHE A 79 -1.88 -3.61 7.00
C PHE A 79 -1.96 -2.65 5.80
N LEU A 80 -0.98 -2.73 4.88
CA LEU A 80 -0.91 -1.90 3.66
C LEU A 80 -2.03 -2.16 2.65
N SER A 81 -2.74 -3.27 2.82
CA SER A 81 -3.87 -3.67 1.98
C SER A 81 -5.23 -3.47 2.66
N GLY A 82 -5.26 -3.01 3.91
CA GLY A 82 -6.50 -2.85 4.67
C GLY A 82 -7.14 -4.17 5.13
N ILE A 83 -6.43 -5.29 5.08
CA ILE A 83 -6.90 -6.55 5.68
C ILE A 83 -6.81 -6.48 7.20
N LEU A 84 -5.73 -5.90 7.71
CA LEU A 84 -5.55 -5.62 9.13
C LEU A 84 -5.68 -4.12 9.39
N GLU A 85 -6.48 -3.77 10.38
CA GLU A 85 -6.66 -2.39 10.84
C GLU A 85 -5.53 -1.97 11.78
N LEU A 86 -5.10 -0.72 11.65
CA LEU A 86 -4.21 -0.09 12.62
C LEU A 86 -4.88 -0.02 14.00
N ASP A 87 -4.09 -0.09 15.06
CA ASP A 87 -4.58 0.20 16.41
C ASP A 87 -4.98 1.67 16.56
N ASP A 88 -5.83 1.91 17.56
CA ASP A 88 -6.41 3.22 17.88
C ASP A 88 -7.24 3.84 16.73
N TRP A 89 -7.72 3.02 15.80
CA TRP A 89 -8.59 3.43 14.70
C TRP A 89 -9.85 4.17 15.18
N ASP A 90 -10.46 3.72 16.28
CA ASP A 90 -11.62 4.38 16.88
C ASP A 90 -11.33 5.83 17.29
N SER A 91 -10.12 6.12 17.78
CA SER A 91 -9.71 7.48 18.14
C SER A 91 -9.62 8.38 16.91
N PHE A 92 -9.14 7.84 15.78
CA PHE A 92 -9.15 8.56 14.51
C PHE A 92 -10.59 8.83 14.04
N LEU A 93 -11.46 7.82 14.09
CA LEU A 93 -12.87 7.97 13.71
C LEU A 93 -13.61 8.98 14.58
N GLU A 94 -13.30 9.05 15.88
CA GLU A 94 -13.85 10.07 16.78
C GLU A 94 -13.45 11.49 16.35
N GLU A 95 -12.19 11.70 15.95
CA GLU A 95 -11.75 13.00 15.44
C GLU A 95 -12.39 13.37 14.10
N VAL A 96 -12.63 12.37 13.23
CA VAL A 96 -13.41 12.57 11.99
C VAL A 96 -14.84 13.00 12.31
N LYS A 97 -15.53 12.33 13.25
CA LYS A 97 -16.89 12.68 13.68
C LYS A 97 -16.95 14.10 14.25
N LYS A 98 -16.04 14.45 15.15
CA LYS A 98 -15.93 15.82 15.69
C LYS A 98 -15.74 16.87 14.59
N ALA A 99 -14.95 16.54 13.57
CA ALA A 99 -14.75 17.44 12.44
C ALA A 99 -16.02 17.59 11.57
N GLN A 100 -16.84 16.55 11.45
CA GLN A 100 -18.11 16.60 10.70
C GLN A 100 -19.22 17.36 11.42
N GLU A 101 -19.21 17.39 12.75
CA GLU A 101 -20.16 18.15 13.57
C GLU A 101 -19.85 19.65 13.57
N ALA A 102 -18.63 20.06 13.23
CA ALA A 102 -18.26 21.47 13.14
C ALA A 102 -18.99 22.17 11.99
N ASP A 103 -19.82 23.16 12.33
CA ASP A 103 -20.55 23.99 11.36
C ASP A 103 -19.87 25.35 11.18
N TYR A 104 -19.02 25.47 10.16
CA TYR A 104 -18.28 26.71 9.90
C TYR A 104 -19.18 27.85 9.38
N ILE A 105 -20.37 27.54 8.85
CA ILE A 105 -21.25 28.54 8.23
C ILE A 105 -21.94 29.38 9.32
N TYR A 106 -22.21 28.80 10.49
CA TYR A 106 -22.91 29.45 11.60
C TYR A 106 -22.00 29.82 12.79
N GLY A 107 -20.69 29.95 12.56
CA GLY A 107 -19.73 30.35 13.60
C GLY A 107 -19.29 29.21 14.54
N GLY A 108 -19.46 27.96 14.13
CA GLY A 108 -19.02 26.78 14.85
C GLY A 108 -17.51 26.51 14.77
N SER A 109 -17.08 25.52 15.57
CA SER A 109 -15.72 25.05 15.83
C SER A 109 -14.71 25.13 14.67
N PRO A 110 -13.40 25.29 14.98
CA PRO A 110 -12.35 25.40 13.97
C PRO A 110 -12.35 24.23 12.98
N ILE A 111 -12.06 24.52 11.71
CA ILE A 111 -11.90 23.51 10.66
C ILE A 111 -10.78 22.56 11.07
N THR A 112 -11.04 21.25 11.01
CA THR A 112 -10.06 20.23 11.36
C THR A 112 -9.24 19.84 10.13
N TYR A 113 -7.92 19.90 10.26
CA TYR A 113 -6.99 19.39 9.26
C TYR A 113 -6.25 18.18 9.80
N PHE A 114 -6.16 17.11 9.00
CA PHE A 114 -5.32 15.97 9.32
C PHE A 114 -3.94 16.14 8.67
N ALA A 115 -2.90 15.97 9.47
CA ALA A 115 -1.51 15.95 9.02
C ALA A 115 -0.95 14.54 9.23
N LEU A 116 -0.31 13.97 8.22
CA LEU A 116 0.30 12.64 8.31
C LEU A 116 1.81 12.80 8.37
N ASP A 117 2.46 12.05 9.24
CA ASP A 117 3.91 11.90 9.19
C ASP A 117 4.33 10.96 8.04
N SER A 118 5.64 10.75 7.86
CA SER A 118 6.13 9.82 6.84
C SER A 118 5.78 8.35 7.13
N SER A 119 5.75 7.91 8.40
CA SER A 119 5.38 6.55 8.82
C SER A 119 3.96 6.16 8.36
N LEU A 120 2.99 7.07 8.44
CA LEU A 120 1.61 6.80 8.01
C LEU A 120 1.49 6.66 6.50
N HIS A 121 2.30 7.39 5.74
CA HIS A 121 2.42 7.16 4.30
C HIS A 121 3.07 5.80 3.99
N TYR A 122 4.06 5.37 4.78
CA TYR A 122 4.56 4.01 4.66
C TYR A 122 3.49 2.96 4.94
N LYS A 123 2.42 3.29 5.68
CA LYS A 123 1.24 2.46 5.91
C LYS A 123 0.11 2.64 4.88
N ARG A 124 0.33 3.44 3.82
CA ARG A 124 -0.68 3.80 2.81
C ARG A 124 -1.98 4.33 3.43
N PHE A 125 -1.85 5.05 4.56
CA PHE A 125 -3.00 5.44 5.35
C PHE A 125 -3.98 6.29 4.54
N TYR A 126 -3.51 7.24 3.72
CA TYR A 126 -4.43 8.08 2.96
C TYR A 126 -5.29 7.23 2.02
N THR A 127 -4.70 6.30 1.29
CA THR A 127 -5.41 5.39 0.37
C THR A 127 -6.45 4.56 1.09
N LEU A 128 -6.08 3.93 2.21
CA LEU A 128 -6.95 3.02 2.96
C LEU A 128 -8.03 3.73 3.77
N ALA A 129 -7.67 4.84 4.43
CA ALA A 129 -8.58 5.61 5.26
C ALA A 129 -9.58 6.39 4.42
N PHE A 130 -9.12 6.99 3.31
CA PHE A 130 -9.99 7.81 2.47
C PHE A 130 -11.11 6.99 1.83
N GLU A 131 -10.82 5.76 1.37
CA GLU A 131 -11.84 4.85 0.84
C GLU A 131 -12.85 4.43 1.91
N SER A 132 -12.37 4.11 3.12
CA SER A 132 -13.24 3.77 4.26
C SER A 132 -14.17 4.92 4.68
N ILE A 133 -13.68 6.17 4.69
CA ILE A 133 -14.49 7.35 5.06
C ILE A 133 -15.47 7.71 3.94
N SER A 134 -15.09 7.53 2.66
CA SER A 134 -15.94 7.87 1.51
C SER A 134 -17.13 6.93 1.33
N ASN A 135 -17.06 5.71 1.85
CA ASN A 135 -18.08 4.66 1.68
C ASN A 135 -19.05 4.53 2.88
N TRP A 136 -19.05 5.47 3.82
CA TRP A 136 -19.92 5.39 5.00
C TRP A 136 -21.42 5.63 4.68
N PRO A 137 -22.34 4.79 5.20
CA PRO A 137 -23.78 4.94 4.97
C PRO A 137 -24.28 6.32 5.43
N GLY A 138 -24.87 7.09 4.50
CA GLY A 138 -25.45 8.41 4.79
C GLY A 138 -24.48 9.60 4.65
N SER A 139 -23.24 9.39 4.18
CA SER A 139 -22.29 10.48 3.98
C SER A 139 -21.99 10.73 2.50
N PRO A 140 -22.53 11.78 1.86
CA PRO A 140 -21.68 12.62 1.05
C PRO A 140 -20.84 13.41 2.06
N ILE A 141 -19.58 13.05 2.29
CA ILE A 141 -18.68 13.91 3.06
C ILE A 141 -18.77 15.29 2.39
N PRO A 142 -19.32 16.32 3.04
CA PRO A 142 -19.23 17.62 2.44
C PRO A 142 -17.75 17.98 2.58
N VAL A 143 -17.07 18.02 1.44
CA VAL A 143 -15.62 18.24 1.24
C VAL A 143 -15.11 19.52 1.94
N ASN A 144 -16.02 20.27 2.56
CA ASN A 144 -15.83 21.52 3.27
C ASN A 144 -15.72 21.39 4.81
N LYS A 145 -15.84 20.20 5.44
CA LYS A 145 -15.83 20.07 6.91
C LYS A 145 -14.51 19.65 7.55
N PHE A 146 -13.66 18.92 6.82
CA PHE A 146 -12.29 18.65 7.22
C PHE A 146 -11.39 18.61 5.99
N GLY A 147 -10.09 18.79 6.20
CA GLY A 147 -9.10 18.75 5.13
C GLY A 147 -7.86 17.96 5.52
N PHE A 148 -6.97 17.81 4.54
CA PHE A 148 -5.60 17.36 4.78
C PHE A 148 -4.66 18.54 4.65
N VAL A 149 -3.58 18.51 5.42
CA VAL A 149 -2.46 19.44 5.27
C VAL A 149 -1.18 18.64 5.01
N TRP A 150 -0.49 19.02 3.94
CA TRP A 150 0.65 18.27 3.40
C TRP A 150 1.93 19.04 3.67
N VAL A 151 2.82 18.44 4.43
CA VAL A 151 4.07 19.09 4.85
C VAL A 151 5.20 18.69 3.91
N GLU A 152 5.90 19.66 3.33
CA GLU A 152 6.94 19.39 2.31
C GLU A 152 8.12 18.58 2.90
N GLY A 153 8.41 18.72 4.20
CA GLY A 153 9.38 17.89 4.91
C GLY A 153 9.14 16.39 4.74
N VAL A 154 7.88 15.97 4.88
CA VAL A 154 7.45 14.57 4.70
C VAL A 154 7.71 14.13 3.26
N ARG A 155 7.31 14.93 2.28
CA ARG A 155 7.60 14.65 0.86
C ARG A 155 9.11 14.55 0.60
N ALA A 156 9.90 15.45 1.18
CA ALA A 156 11.35 15.47 1.02
C ALA A 156 12.05 14.24 1.63
N GLU A 157 11.45 13.61 2.64
CA GLU A 157 11.89 12.30 3.17
C GLU A 157 11.59 11.14 2.22
N LEU A 158 10.43 11.19 1.54
CA LEU A 158 9.98 10.16 0.61
C LEU A 158 10.69 10.22 -0.76
N VAL A 159 10.97 11.42 -1.28
CA VAL A 159 11.56 11.65 -2.63
C VAL A 159 13.07 11.34 -2.71
N ARG A 160 13.72 10.94 -1.60
CA ARG A 160 15.17 10.64 -1.56
C ARG A 160 15.63 9.85 -2.79
N THR A 161 16.81 10.21 -3.31
CA THR A 161 17.38 9.66 -4.54
C THR A 161 17.19 8.14 -4.63
N PRO A 162 16.41 7.66 -5.61
CA PRO A 162 16.13 6.24 -5.76
C PRO A 162 17.42 5.43 -5.90
N ARG A 163 17.52 4.33 -5.15
CA ARG A 163 18.68 3.43 -5.22
C ARG A 163 18.29 2.16 -5.94
N LYS A 164 18.99 1.86 -7.03
CA LYS A 164 18.89 0.57 -7.71
C LYS A 164 19.60 -0.51 -6.91
N LEU A 165 19.23 -1.76 -7.18
CA LEU A 165 20.00 -2.92 -6.73
C LEU A 165 21.44 -2.82 -7.24
N ARG A 166 22.39 -3.16 -6.38
CA ARG A 166 23.80 -3.21 -6.77
C ARG A 166 24.05 -4.45 -7.62
N ARG A 167 25.00 -4.38 -8.55
CA ARG A 167 25.31 -5.46 -9.49
C ARG A 167 25.72 -6.77 -8.80
N ASP A 168 26.50 -6.70 -7.73
CA ASP A 168 26.89 -7.86 -6.90
C ASP A 168 25.67 -8.57 -6.29
N VAL A 169 24.68 -7.81 -5.84
CA VAL A 169 23.43 -8.34 -5.29
C VAL A 169 22.60 -9.01 -6.39
N VAL A 170 22.56 -8.39 -7.57
CA VAL A 170 21.91 -8.96 -8.76
C VAL A 170 22.56 -10.28 -9.16
N GLU A 171 23.88 -10.33 -9.28
CA GLU A 171 24.63 -11.54 -9.66
C GLU A 171 24.39 -12.68 -8.65
N ASN A 172 24.35 -12.38 -7.35
CA ASN A 172 24.02 -13.35 -6.32
C ASN A 172 22.60 -13.92 -6.45
N LEU A 173 21.60 -13.06 -6.70
CA LEU A 173 20.20 -13.47 -6.89
C LEU A 173 19.99 -14.28 -8.17
N MET A 174 20.79 -14.00 -9.22
CA MET A 174 20.80 -14.78 -10.46
C MET A 174 21.40 -16.18 -10.27
N SER A 175 22.40 -16.32 -9.40
CA SER A 175 23.12 -17.58 -9.22
C SER A 175 22.33 -18.71 -8.55
N SER A 176 21.21 -18.38 -7.88
CA SER A 176 20.45 -19.33 -7.04
C SER A 176 19.17 -19.90 -7.70
N THR A 177 18.84 -19.55 -8.95
CA THR A 177 17.55 -19.93 -9.58
C THR A 177 17.65 -20.08 -11.12
N VAL A 178 16.84 -20.95 -11.76
CA VAL A 178 16.87 -21.23 -13.23
C VAL A 178 16.10 -20.20 -14.09
N ASP A 179 16.73 -19.76 -15.20
CA ASP A 179 16.33 -18.97 -16.41
C ASP A 179 15.88 -17.47 -16.33
N ASP A 180 16.03 -16.74 -17.45
CA ASP A 180 16.99 -15.61 -17.64
C ASP A 180 16.43 -14.33 -18.34
N ASP A 181 15.16 -13.94 -18.14
CA ASP A 181 14.63 -12.65 -18.68
C ASP A 181 13.70 -11.90 -17.69
N ALA A 182 12.83 -12.65 -17.02
CA ALA A 182 11.96 -12.10 -15.98
C ALA A 182 12.76 -11.65 -14.74
N LYS A 183 13.87 -12.33 -14.43
CA LYS A 183 14.77 -11.97 -13.33
C LYS A 183 15.57 -10.72 -13.64
N TRP A 184 16.16 -10.59 -14.82
CA TRP A 184 16.81 -9.34 -15.24
C TRP A 184 15.86 -8.15 -15.20
N SER A 185 14.61 -8.37 -15.62
CA SER A 185 13.54 -7.37 -15.56
C SER A 185 13.19 -6.96 -14.13
N TRP A 186 13.35 -7.84 -13.14
CA TRP A 186 13.17 -7.56 -11.71
C TRP A 186 14.42 -6.94 -11.06
N LEU A 187 15.59 -7.53 -11.31
CA LEU A 187 16.87 -7.21 -10.68
C LEU A 187 17.47 -5.88 -11.14
N ASN A 188 17.05 -5.37 -12.30
CA ASN A 188 17.40 -4.02 -12.76
C ASN A 188 16.43 -2.93 -12.23
N ASN A 189 15.86 -3.13 -11.03
CA ASN A 189 14.95 -2.16 -10.38
C ASN A 189 15.52 -1.60 -9.06
N TYR A 190 14.66 -0.82 -8.40
CA TYR A 190 14.88 -0.23 -7.09
C TYR A 190 15.00 -1.28 -5.99
N ASN A 191 15.87 -0.99 -5.02
CA ASN A 191 16.03 -1.82 -3.83
C ASN A 191 14.77 -1.79 -2.94
N LEU A 192 14.63 -2.74 -2.00
CA LEU A 192 13.45 -2.90 -1.14
C LEU A 192 13.06 -1.61 -0.41
N VAL A 193 14.05 -0.91 0.16
CA VAL A 193 13.82 0.36 0.86
C VAL A 193 13.24 1.44 -0.08
N THR A 194 13.78 1.55 -1.29
CA THR A 194 13.27 2.51 -2.29
C THR A 194 11.87 2.12 -2.76
N ARG A 195 11.57 0.83 -2.92
CA ARG A 195 10.22 0.34 -3.29
C ARG A 195 9.17 0.72 -2.25
N LYS A 196 9.46 0.51 -0.95
CA LYS A 196 8.60 0.95 0.15
C LYS A 196 8.38 2.47 0.16
N ARG A 197 9.43 3.25 -0.10
CA ARG A 197 9.34 4.72 -0.23
C ARG A 197 8.46 5.15 -1.40
N LEU A 198 8.56 4.47 -2.55
CA LEU A 198 7.76 4.79 -3.72
C LEU A 198 6.27 4.48 -3.48
N LEU A 199 5.94 3.40 -2.76
CA LEU A 199 4.58 3.14 -2.29
C LEU A 199 4.06 4.28 -1.38
N ALA A 200 4.88 4.72 -0.42
CA ALA A 200 4.53 5.85 0.45
C ALA A 200 4.38 7.17 -0.33
N LEU A 201 5.23 7.41 -1.33
CA LEU A 201 5.17 8.58 -2.19
C LEU A 201 3.92 8.57 -3.09
N ALA A 202 3.49 7.39 -3.55
CA ALA A 202 2.23 7.23 -4.28
C ALA A 202 1.04 7.62 -3.40
N ASP A 203 1.02 7.15 -2.16
CA ASP A 203 -0.01 7.51 -1.17
C ASP A 203 -0.06 9.04 -0.91
N PHE A 204 1.11 9.64 -0.65
CA PHE A 204 1.23 11.10 -0.49
C PHE A 204 0.72 11.85 -1.72
N SER A 205 1.13 11.43 -2.93
CA SER A 205 0.78 12.12 -4.18
C SER A 205 -0.71 12.02 -4.50
N LYS A 206 -1.33 10.87 -4.23
CA LYS A 206 -2.78 10.65 -4.37
C LYS A 206 -3.55 11.60 -3.44
N GLY A 207 -3.08 11.80 -2.22
CA GLY A 207 -3.73 12.73 -1.31
C GLY A 207 -3.49 14.20 -1.60
N TYR A 208 -2.25 14.56 -1.92
CA TYR A 208 -1.90 15.93 -2.29
C TYR A 208 -2.67 16.41 -3.53
N SER A 209 -2.80 15.57 -4.56
CA SER A 209 -3.55 15.92 -5.77
C SER A 209 -5.03 16.18 -5.51
N LYS A 210 -5.63 15.51 -4.51
CA LYS A 210 -7.03 15.71 -4.13
C LYS A 210 -7.24 16.90 -3.20
N TYR A 211 -6.28 17.19 -2.33
CA TYR A 211 -6.37 18.25 -1.31
C TYR A 211 -5.06 19.06 -1.25
N PRO A 212 -4.80 20.01 -2.19
CA PRO A 212 -3.45 20.56 -2.41
C PRO A 212 -2.95 21.58 -1.37
N ARG A 213 -3.39 21.50 -0.10
CA ARG A 213 -2.96 22.43 0.94
C ARG A 213 -1.58 22.05 1.47
N ARG A 214 -0.56 22.79 1.01
CA ARG A 214 0.84 22.56 1.34
C ARG A 214 1.34 23.49 2.46
N LEU A 215 2.21 22.98 3.30
CA LEU A 215 3.06 23.74 4.22
C LEU A 215 4.53 23.49 3.88
N ASP A 216 5.30 24.57 3.84
CA ASP A 216 6.76 24.45 3.72
C ASP A 216 7.36 24.17 5.10
N SER A 217 8.25 23.19 5.14
CA SER A 217 9.06 22.81 6.30
C SER A 217 10.36 22.20 5.78
N GLY A 218 11.40 22.13 6.60
CA GLY A 218 12.48 21.19 6.35
C GLY A 218 12.14 19.80 6.90
N ARG A 219 13.14 19.01 7.26
CA ARG A 219 13.01 17.56 7.53
C ARG A 219 13.02 17.24 9.03
N GLY A 220 12.38 16.14 9.40
CA GLY A 220 12.32 15.65 10.78
C GLY A 220 11.11 16.17 11.56
N ASP A 221 10.87 15.49 12.69
CA ASP A 221 9.62 15.64 13.46
C ASP A 221 9.46 17.03 14.07
N GLU A 222 10.54 17.65 14.54
CA GLU A 222 10.51 19.01 15.11
C GLU A 222 10.08 20.05 14.06
N GLU A 223 10.73 20.07 12.89
CA GLU A 223 10.38 21.03 11.83
C GLU A 223 8.99 20.77 11.25
N PHE A 224 8.56 19.49 11.19
CA PHE A 224 7.19 19.12 10.85
C PHE A 224 6.19 19.71 11.84
N ILE A 225 6.41 19.54 13.15
CA ILE A 225 5.52 20.08 14.18
C ILE A 225 5.50 21.61 14.18
N GLU A 226 6.65 22.27 14.04
CA GLU A 226 6.71 23.74 13.98
C GLU A 226 5.93 24.31 12.79
N ALA A 227 5.99 23.67 11.62
CA ALA A 227 5.18 24.07 10.47
C ALA A 227 3.67 23.94 10.76
N LEU A 228 3.25 22.89 11.47
CA LEU A 228 1.85 22.71 11.87
C LEU A 228 1.41 23.74 12.92
N LYS A 229 2.26 24.08 13.89
CA LYS A 229 1.99 25.15 14.87
C LYS A 229 1.76 26.48 14.17
N GLY A 230 2.61 26.83 13.19
CA GLY A 230 2.44 28.04 12.38
C GLY A 230 1.17 28.07 11.53
N PHE A 231 0.58 26.91 11.24
CA PHE A 231 -0.66 26.80 10.47
C PHE A 231 -1.94 26.95 11.34
N ILE A 232 -1.85 26.73 12.64
CA ILE A 232 -2.99 26.81 13.57
C ILE A 232 -3.47 28.25 13.74
N SER A 233 -4.77 28.43 13.93
CA SER A 233 -5.41 29.72 14.22
C SER A 233 -6.76 29.50 14.89
N PRO A 234 -7.47 30.54 15.37
CA PRO A 234 -8.80 30.36 15.96
C PRO A 234 -9.81 29.62 15.07
N SER A 235 -9.63 29.67 13.74
CA SER A 235 -10.49 28.98 12.76
C SER A 235 -9.92 27.64 12.26
N ARG A 236 -8.74 27.21 12.72
CA ARG A 236 -8.04 26.02 12.21
C ARG A 236 -7.42 25.23 13.36
N ARG A 237 -7.75 23.94 13.43
CA ARG A 237 -7.05 22.97 14.28
C ARG A 237 -6.42 21.88 13.43
N VAL A 238 -5.37 21.25 13.95
CA VAL A 238 -4.65 20.17 13.30
C VAL A 238 -4.66 18.93 14.18
N VAL A 239 -4.98 17.79 13.58
CA VAL A 239 -4.81 16.46 14.15
C VAL A 239 -3.66 15.77 13.42
N VAL A 240 -2.57 15.55 14.12
CA VAL A 240 -1.42 14.79 13.64
C VAL A 240 -1.72 13.30 13.76
N LEU A 241 -1.53 12.58 12.68
CA LEU A 241 -1.62 11.12 12.61
C LEU A 241 -0.20 10.58 12.46
N ALA A 242 0.26 9.84 13.46
CA ALA A 242 1.63 9.33 13.52
C ALA A 242 1.70 7.95 14.19
N GLU A 243 2.68 7.12 13.80
CA GLU A 243 2.93 5.83 14.47
C GLU A 243 3.75 6.03 15.75
N ASP A 244 4.63 7.04 15.74
CA ASP A 244 5.49 7.39 16.86
C ASP A 244 4.69 8.08 17.98
N LYS A 245 4.90 7.58 19.20
CA LYS A 245 4.31 8.13 20.42
C LYS A 245 4.86 9.51 20.76
N ASP A 246 6.06 9.86 20.29
CA ASP A 246 6.73 11.11 20.65
C ASP A 246 5.96 12.33 20.11
N PHE A 247 5.15 12.16 19.05
CA PHE A 247 4.21 13.19 18.60
C PHE A 247 3.16 13.58 19.65
N GLN A 248 2.79 12.70 20.58
CA GLN A 248 1.92 13.07 21.70
C GLN A 248 2.63 14.06 22.63
N ILE A 249 3.94 13.94 22.78
CA ILE A 249 4.77 14.86 23.58
C ILE A 249 4.92 16.20 22.85
N TYR A 250 5.26 16.18 21.55
CA TYR A 250 5.44 17.41 20.77
C TYR A 250 4.18 18.26 20.64
N THR A 251 3.01 17.63 20.69
CA THR A 251 1.70 18.30 20.59
C THR A 251 1.12 18.68 21.97
N ALA A 252 1.70 18.19 23.06
CA ALA A 252 1.20 18.44 24.41
C ALA A 252 1.23 19.94 24.75
N GLY A 253 0.10 20.45 25.25
CA GLY A 253 -0.01 21.84 25.71
C GLY A 253 -0.13 22.88 24.61
N HIS A 254 -0.19 22.51 23.32
CA HIS A 254 -0.40 23.45 22.22
C HIS A 254 -1.89 23.51 21.82
N PRO A 255 -2.61 24.62 22.07
CA PRO A 255 -4.01 24.74 21.68
C PRO A 255 -4.19 24.54 20.17
N GLY A 256 -5.23 23.79 19.78
CA GLY A 256 -5.52 23.52 18.37
C GLY A 256 -4.60 22.51 17.69
N LEU A 257 -3.64 21.90 18.40
CA LEU A 257 -2.82 20.80 17.90
C LEU A 257 -3.09 19.56 18.76
N LYS A 258 -3.40 18.43 18.12
CA LYS A 258 -3.57 17.15 18.80
C LYS A 258 -2.86 16.06 18.01
N SER A 259 -2.35 15.04 18.67
CA SER A 259 -1.87 13.82 18.02
C SER A 259 -2.82 12.65 18.30
N VAL A 260 -3.07 11.85 17.27
CA VAL A 260 -3.66 10.52 17.36
C VAL A 260 -2.61 9.54 16.89
N ARG A 261 -2.28 8.60 17.76
CA ARG A 261 -1.34 7.54 17.43
C ARG A 261 -2.08 6.46 16.64
N LEU A 262 -1.48 5.97 15.57
CA LEU A 262 -2.01 4.87 14.76
C LEU A 262 -0.86 3.94 14.42
N TYR A 263 -0.92 2.69 14.87
CA TYR A 263 0.23 1.78 14.75
C TYR A 263 -0.18 0.37 14.35
N ALA A 264 0.73 -0.35 13.72
CA ALA A 264 0.49 -1.72 13.28
C ALA A 264 0.78 -2.71 14.41
N ASP A 265 -0.25 -3.13 15.16
CA ASP A 265 -0.08 -4.21 16.15
C ASP A 265 -0.03 -5.58 15.48
N LYS A 266 1.20 -6.02 15.19
CA LYS A 266 1.48 -7.31 14.56
C LYS A 266 0.98 -8.51 15.35
N ARG A 267 0.61 -8.36 16.63
CA ARG A 267 -0.03 -9.42 17.43
C ARG A 267 -1.47 -9.70 17.01
N LYS A 268 -2.12 -8.79 16.27
CA LYS A 268 -3.45 -9.04 15.67
C LYS A 268 -3.41 -10.01 14.51
N PHE A 269 -2.24 -10.19 13.88
CA PHE A 269 -2.09 -11.11 12.76
C PHE A 269 -2.51 -12.53 13.16
N ARG A 270 -3.25 -13.18 12.27
CA ARG A 270 -3.70 -14.57 12.39
C ARG A 270 -3.39 -15.27 11.08
N ASN A 271 -3.15 -16.57 11.15
CA ASN A 271 -2.86 -17.36 9.96
C ASN A 271 -4.06 -17.47 9.02
N ARG A 272 -5.29 -17.22 9.50
CA ARG A 272 -6.51 -17.23 8.71
C ARG A 272 -7.28 -15.95 8.94
N LEU A 273 -7.56 -15.21 7.88
CA LEU A 273 -8.26 -13.92 7.88
C LEU A 273 -9.36 -13.94 6.82
N GLU A 274 -10.41 -13.15 7.02
CA GLU A 274 -11.44 -12.92 6.02
C GLU A 274 -11.52 -11.43 5.73
N ALA A 275 -11.55 -11.05 4.45
CA ALA A 275 -11.50 -9.66 4.02
C ALA A 275 -12.30 -9.44 2.72
N PRO A 276 -12.69 -8.19 2.42
CA PRO A 276 -13.21 -7.82 1.11
C PRO A 276 -12.22 -8.16 -0.01
N ILE A 277 -12.73 -8.47 -1.21
CA ILE A 277 -11.90 -8.85 -2.37
C ILE A 277 -10.99 -7.70 -2.82
N GLU A 278 -11.40 -6.45 -2.61
CA GLU A 278 -10.61 -5.26 -2.87
C GLU A 278 -9.33 -5.26 -2.03
N CYS A 279 -9.42 -5.65 -0.76
CA CYS A 279 -8.26 -5.78 0.12
C CYS A 279 -7.29 -6.88 -0.35
N LEU A 280 -7.80 -7.94 -0.99
CA LEU A 280 -6.95 -8.96 -1.62
C LEU A 280 -6.24 -8.41 -2.87
N THR A 281 -6.91 -7.64 -3.73
CA THR A 281 -6.23 -7.01 -4.88
C THR A 281 -5.11 -6.07 -4.44
N GLN A 282 -5.34 -5.31 -3.36
CA GLN A 282 -4.33 -4.45 -2.75
C GLN A 282 -3.18 -5.27 -2.14
N LEU A 283 -3.49 -6.39 -1.48
CA LEU A 283 -2.47 -7.29 -0.92
C LEU A 283 -1.56 -7.82 -2.03
N LEU A 284 -2.15 -8.33 -3.11
CA LEU A 284 -1.41 -8.84 -4.27
C LEU A 284 -0.57 -7.75 -4.92
N PHE A 285 -1.09 -6.52 -5.05
CA PHE A 285 -0.32 -5.38 -5.53
C PHE A 285 0.89 -5.09 -4.63
N VAL A 286 0.68 -4.88 -3.34
CA VAL A 286 1.75 -4.56 -2.38
C VAL A 286 2.80 -5.67 -2.37
N MET A 287 2.37 -6.92 -2.25
CA MET A 287 3.27 -8.07 -2.30
C MET A 287 4.02 -8.12 -3.65
N SER A 288 3.37 -7.86 -4.79
CA SER A 288 4.06 -7.84 -6.08
C SER A 288 5.10 -6.72 -6.20
N VAL A 289 4.95 -5.60 -5.47
CA VAL A 289 5.98 -4.56 -5.40
C VAL A 289 7.14 -4.98 -4.49
N LEU A 290 6.85 -5.59 -3.34
CA LEU A 290 7.85 -6.03 -2.35
C LEU A 290 8.64 -7.26 -2.81
N TYR A 291 7.99 -8.20 -3.48
CA TYR A 291 8.58 -9.43 -4.00
C TYR A 291 8.89 -9.35 -5.50
N GLY A 292 8.41 -8.33 -6.20
CA GLY A 292 8.66 -8.13 -7.63
C GLY A 292 7.68 -8.81 -8.57
N LYS A 293 7.54 -10.12 -8.40
CA LYS A 293 6.63 -10.97 -9.15
C LYS A 293 5.99 -11.97 -8.21
N LEU A 294 4.68 -12.14 -8.34
CA LEU A 294 3.91 -13.21 -7.75
C LEU A 294 3.44 -14.16 -8.85
N SER A 295 3.27 -15.43 -8.47
CA SER A 295 2.63 -16.44 -9.29
C SER A 295 1.44 -16.97 -8.50
N LEU A 296 0.26 -16.78 -9.06
CA LEU A 296 -1.03 -17.24 -8.55
C LEU A 296 -1.34 -18.52 -9.32
N ARG A 297 -1.44 -19.65 -8.62
CA ARG A 297 -1.67 -20.95 -9.27
C ARG A 297 -2.92 -21.62 -8.71
N ASN A 298 -3.65 -22.26 -9.62
CA ASN A 298 -4.81 -23.11 -9.34
C ASN A 298 -4.91 -24.15 -10.48
N ASP A 299 -5.03 -25.45 -10.17
CA ASP A 299 -5.36 -26.55 -11.09
C ASP A 299 -4.75 -26.48 -12.52
N GLY A 300 -3.44 -26.27 -12.59
CA GLY A 300 -2.69 -26.24 -13.86
C GLY A 300 -2.76 -24.91 -14.62
N GLU A 301 -3.35 -23.88 -14.02
CA GLU A 301 -3.29 -22.48 -14.46
C GLU A 301 -2.32 -21.67 -13.60
N GLU A 302 -1.61 -20.73 -14.24
CA GLU A 302 -0.75 -19.75 -13.59
C GLU A 302 -1.04 -18.34 -14.12
N ILE A 303 -1.43 -17.45 -13.21
CA ILE A 303 -1.46 -16.01 -13.43
C ILE A 303 -0.25 -15.40 -12.72
N THR A 304 0.52 -14.62 -13.46
CA THR A 304 1.66 -13.89 -12.93
C THR A 304 1.28 -12.44 -12.74
N VAL A 305 1.58 -11.88 -11.56
CA VAL A 305 1.38 -10.47 -11.24
C VAL A 305 2.73 -9.88 -10.89
N ALA A 306 3.26 -9.02 -11.76
CA ALA A 306 4.52 -8.33 -11.54
C ALA A 306 4.25 -6.88 -11.16
N GLY A 307 4.68 -6.49 -9.95
CA GLY A 307 4.71 -5.10 -9.50
C GLY A 307 5.98 -4.39 -9.96
N LEU A 308 7.01 -5.15 -10.33
CA LEU A 308 8.24 -4.64 -10.93
C LEU A 308 8.52 -5.29 -12.29
N TRP A 309 8.82 -4.47 -13.29
CA TRP A 309 9.21 -4.91 -14.63
C TRP A 309 10.15 -3.89 -15.30
N GLY A 310 10.79 -4.28 -16.40
CA GLY A 310 11.83 -3.48 -17.03
C GLY A 310 11.40 -2.05 -17.38
N ARG A 311 12.30 -1.08 -17.12
CA ARG A 311 12.13 0.37 -17.39
C ARG A 311 11.04 1.10 -16.59
N GLN A 312 10.55 0.52 -15.50
CA GLN A 312 9.70 1.27 -14.57
C GLN A 312 10.44 2.48 -13.99
N ASP A 313 9.79 3.64 -14.06
CA ASP A 313 10.20 4.83 -13.34
C ASP A 313 9.23 5.12 -12.18
N ALA A 314 9.54 6.13 -11.37
CA ALA A 314 8.72 6.51 -10.23
C ALA A 314 7.25 6.79 -10.58
N ARG A 315 6.93 7.25 -11.80
CA ARG A 315 5.56 7.58 -12.22
C ARG A 315 4.68 6.34 -12.35
N VAL A 316 5.27 5.20 -12.72
CA VAL A 316 4.54 3.92 -12.78
C VAL A 316 4.04 3.52 -11.39
N PHE A 317 4.84 3.73 -10.35
CA PHE A 317 4.43 3.51 -8.95
C PHE A 317 3.29 4.44 -8.53
N LEU A 318 3.32 5.71 -8.95
CA LEU A 318 2.24 6.67 -8.66
C LEU A 318 0.91 6.28 -9.31
N SER A 319 0.96 5.52 -10.42
CA SER A 319 -0.23 5.03 -11.11
C SER A 319 -0.76 3.69 -10.60
N GLU A 320 -0.06 3.06 -9.64
CA GLU A 320 -0.43 1.76 -9.04
C GLU A 320 -0.77 0.68 -10.08
N ARG A 321 0.07 0.58 -11.11
CA ARG A 321 -0.09 -0.39 -12.20
C ARG A 321 0.71 -1.66 -11.94
N VAL A 322 0.23 -2.75 -12.53
CA VAL A 322 0.85 -4.08 -12.52
C VAL A 322 0.95 -4.64 -13.93
N LEU A 323 1.96 -5.45 -14.18
CA LEU A 323 2.09 -6.25 -15.40
C LEU A 323 1.59 -7.66 -15.11
N VAL A 324 0.51 -8.05 -15.77
CA VAL A 324 -0.10 -9.37 -15.61
C VAL A 324 0.25 -10.23 -16.83
N GLY A 325 0.62 -11.49 -16.60
CA GLY A 325 0.71 -12.50 -17.66
C GLY A 325 -0.01 -13.79 -17.28
N TYR A 326 -0.49 -14.52 -18.28
CA TYR A 326 -1.16 -15.81 -18.11
C TYR A 326 -0.38 -16.94 -18.78
N GLN A 327 -0.33 -18.09 -18.12
CA GLN A 327 0.19 -19.35 -18.61
C GLN A 327 -0.75 -20.48 -18.16
N GLY A 328 -1.32 -21.23 -19.09
CA GLY A 328 -2.23 -22.33 -18.78
C GLY A 328 -2.39 -23.29 -19.96
N ASN A 329 -2.89 -24.49 -19.68
CA ASN A 329 -3.07 -25.56 -20.67
C ASN A 329 -4.21 -25.29 -21.66
N ASN A 330 -5.19 -24.47 -21.27
CA ASN A 330 -6.29 -24.03 -22.13
C ASN A 330 -6.00 -22.64 -22.73
N LYS A 331 -5.83 -22.60 -24.05
CA LYS A 331 -5.69 -21.35 -24.82
C LYS A 331 -7.04 -20.57 -24.85
N PRO A 332 -7.08 -19.30 -25.28
CA PRO A 332 -7.21 -18.07 -24.49
C PRO A 332 -8.60 -17.42 -24.62
N ARG A 333 -9.70 -18.17 -24.52
CA ARG A 333 -11.04 -17.55 -24.68
C ARG A 333 -11.28 -16.45 -23.64
N TYR A 334 -10.96 -16.74 -22.38
CA TYR A 334 -11.10 -15.79 -21.28
C TYR A 334 -10.04 -14.70 -21.27
N TRP A 335 -8.81 -14.98 -21.75
CA TRP A 335 -7.74 -13.97 -21.76
C TRP A 335 -7.96 -12.90 -22.82
N ASP A 336 -8.50 -13.27 -23.98
CA ASP A 336 -8.84 -12.30 -25.03
C ASP A 336 -10.10 -11.49 -24.65
N GLU A 337 -11.09 -12.11 -24.01
CA GLU A 337 -12.25 -11.42 -23.42
C GLU A 337 -11.82 -10.44 -22.32
N PHE A 338 -10.97 -10.88 -21.38
CA PHE A 338 -10.41 -10.04 -20.33
C PHE A 338 -9.68 -8.82 -20.90
N ARG A 339 -8.83 -9.00 -21.93
CA ARG A 339 -8.11 -7.89 -22.58
C ARG A 339 -9.06 -6.90 -23.24
N ARG A 340 -10.12 -7.39 -23.88
CA ARG A 340 -11.15 -6.55 -24.47
C ARG A 340 -11.87 -5.73 -23.40
N ASP A 341 -12.30 -6.39 -22.32
CA ASP A 341 -13.07 -5.75 -21.26
C ASP A 341 -12.21 -4.74 -20.48
N LEU A 342 -10.94 -5.06 -20.22
CA LEU A 342 -9.96 -4.12 -19.67
C LEU A 342 -9.83 -2.87 -20.54
N ARG A 343 -9.70 -3.04 -21.86
CA ARG A 343 -9.55 -1.91 -22.79
C ARG A 343 -10.77 -0.99 -22.74
N ILE A 344 -11.98 -1.56 -22.65
CA ILE A 344 -13.22 -0.78 -22.51
C ILE A 344 -13.19 0.04 -21.22
N LEU A 345 -12.80 -0.56 -20.10
CA LEU A 345 -12.72 0.15 -18.82
C LEU A 345 -11.67 1.28 -18.84
N GLU A 346 -10.49 1.03 -19.41
CA GLU A 346 -9.46 2.07 -19.52
C GLU A 346 -9.85 3.21 -20.49
N GLU A 347 -10.72 2.95 -21.47
CA GLU A 347 -11.29 3.98 -22.36
C GLU A 347 -12.36 4.82 -21.65
N LEU A 348 -13.13 4.25 -20.72
CA LEU A 348 -14.16 4.96 -19.94
C LEU A 348 -13.60 5.89 -18.85
N GLU A 349 -12.36 5.67 -18.41
CA GLU A 349 -11.69 6.50 -17.40
C GLU A 349 -10.93 7.71 -17.96
N LYS A 350 -10.86 7.86 -19.29
CA LYS A 350 -10.26 9.01 -19.98
C LYS A 350 -11.31 10.07 -20.26
#